data_AF-A0A0X8GMK4-F1
#
_entry.id   AF-A0A0X8GMK4-F1
#
_cell.length_a   1.000
_cell.length_b   1.000
_cell.length_c   1.000
_cell.angle_alpha   90.00
_cell.angle_beta   90.00
_cell.angle_gamma   90.00
#
_symmetry.space_group_name_H-M   'P 1'
#
loop_
_entity.id
_entity.type
_entity.pdbx_description
1 polymer ?
#
loop_
_entity_poly.entity_id
_entity_poly.type
_entity_poly.pdbx_seq_one_letter_code
_entity_poly.pdbx_strand_id
1 'polypeptide(L)'
;MDLLAIAACVLEKERTELHVNIIAQRYLAANPSIEVTVEALSKKLSSALAANVKAKTSRFAKVQNKTGGLKRGIYRLKRATAPLFVSPTPDPVLTGDTGFIGKAGEYAVMSELLFRNFNVSLMTVDKGIDLVAANELGKYFHIQVKTANIKDGVYAFGVKRKAFEANNTSQTFYVFVMHGSNKNDFLIIPNSMLENCIAMDVIRGVDTFSLRVSYDGKSRKYLLNGKQDVTIHVNRFGQIN
;
A
#
# COMPACT_ATOMS: atom_id res chain seq x y z
N MET A 1 25.95 22.03 -31.96
CA MET A 1 24.71 22.59 -31.41
C MET A 1 23.66 21.49 -31.38
N ASP A 2 23.24 21.06 -30.18
CA ASP A 2 22.22 20.03 -30.05
C ASP A 2 20.82 20.62 -30.27
N LEU A 3 20.24 20.32 -31.42
CA LEU A 3 18.94 20.84 -31.87
C LEU A 3 17.77 20.33 -31.02
N LEU A 4 17.87 19.13 -30.46
CA LEU A 4 16.82 18.55 -29.63
C LEU A 4 16.85 19.15 -28.22
N ALA A 5 18.05 19.38 -27.67
CA ALA A 5 18.20 20.10 -26.41
C ALA A 5 17.66 21.53 -26.50
N ILE A 6 17.89 22.23 -27.62
CA ILE A 6 17.34 23.57 -27.88
C ILE A 6 15.81 23.54 -27.88
N ALA A 7 15.22 22.62 -28.64
CA ALA A 7 13.77 22.48 -28.71
C ALA A 7 13.16 22.14 -27.34
N ALA A 8 13.81 21.24 -26.58
CA ALA A 8 13.37 20.88 -25.23
C ALA A 8 13.41 22.09 -24.31
N CYS A 9 14.52 22.84 -24.27
CA CYS A 9 14.68 24.01 -23.40
C CYS A 9 13.56 25.03 -23.59
N VAL A 10 13.23 25.39 -24.84
CA VAL A 10 12.18 26.37 -25.12
C VAL A 10 10.79 25.81 -24.78
N LEU A 11 10.49 24.57 -25.16
CA LEU A 11 9.18 23.95 -24.91
C LEU A 11 8.94 23.65 -23.42
N GLU A 12 9.99 23.35 -22.63
CA GLU A 12 9.89 23.16 -21.18
C GLU A 12 9.54 24.47 -20.47
N LYS A 13 10.13 25.58 -20.92
CA LYS A 13 9.88 26.93 -20.38
C LYS A 13 8.46 27.41 -20.68
N GLU A 14 8.03 27.25 -21.93
CA GLU A 14 6.74 27.79 -22.42
C GLU A 14 5.55 26.87 -22.08
N ARG A 15 5.81 25.59 -21.77
CA ARG A 15 4.81 24.57 -21.38
C ARG A 15 3.61 24.45 -22.33
N THR A 16 3.81 24.81 -23.61
CA THR A 16 2.77 24.80 -24.65
C THR A 16 3.30 24.24 -25.97
N GLU A 17 2.42 24.07 -26.95
CA GLU A 17 2.79 23.71 -28.31
C GLU A 17 3.28 24.94 -29.09
N LEU A 18 4.41 24.80 -29.80
CA LEU A 18 5.00 25.91 -30.55
C LEU A 18 5.41 25.49 -31.96
N HIS A 19 5.35 26.44 -32.89
CA HIS A 19 5.90 26.28 -34.23
C HIS A 19 7.43 26.41 -34.20
N VAL A 20 8.14 25.66 -35.04
CA VAL A 20 9.62 25.67 -35.12
C VAL A 20 10.23 27.06 -35.33
N ASN A 21 9.55 27.95 -36.06
CA ASN A 21 9.97 29.35 -36.20
C ASN A 21 9.95 30.09 -34.86
N ILE A 22 8.92 29.87 -34.05
CA ILE A 22 8.78 30.49 -32.72
C ILE A 22 9.83 29.91 -31.78
N ILE A 23 10.08 28.59 -31.85
CA ILE A 23 11.15 27.95 -31.06
C ILE A 23 12.51 28.58 -31.40
N ALA A 24 12.83 28.73 -32.69
CA ALA A 24 14.07 29.35 -33.14
C ALA A 24 14.19 30.83 -32.69
N GLN A 25 13.12 31.61 -32.85
CA GLN A 25 13.07 33.02 -32.46
C GLN A 25 13.28 33.18 -30.94
N ARG A 26 12.59 32.38 -30.13
CA ARG A 26 12.69 32.44 -28.66
C ARG A 26 14.07 32.04 -28.16
N TYR A 27 14.68 31.03 -28.79
CA TYR A 27 16.03 30.61 -28.44
C TYR A 27 17.08 31.68 -28.77
N LEU A 28 17.05 32.25 -29.97
CA LEU A 28 18.00 33.29 -30.37
C LEU A 28 17.81 34.60 -29.58
N ALA A 29 16.57 34.96 -29.25
CA ALA A 29 16.29 36.11 -28.39
C ALA A 29 16.87 35.94 -26.96
N ALA A 30 16.91 34.71 -26.44
CA ALA A 30 17.52 34.40 -25.15
C ALA A 30 19.05 34.24 -25.23
N ASN A 31 19.61 34.10 -26.43
CA ASN A 31 21.03 33.83 -26.67
C ASN A 31 21.60 34.71 -27.80
N PRO A 32 21.77 36.04 -27.57
CA PRO A 32 22.15 36.99 -28.61
C PRO A 32 23.55 36.79 -29.21
N SER A 33 24.42 36.03 -28.53
CA SER A 33 25.78 35.71 -28.98
C SER A 33 25.86 34.64 -30.07
N ILE A 34 24.73 34.08 -30.51
CA ILE A 34 24.67 33.05 -31.54
C ILE A 34 24.40 33.71 -32.90
N GLU A 35 25.41 33.72 -33.78
CA GLU A 35 25.32 34.24 -35.14
C GLU A 35 24.66 33.23 -36.10
N VAL A 36 23.38 32.92 -35.88
CA VAL A 36 22.58 32.07 -36.77
C VAL A 36 21.24 32.74 -37.03
N THR A 37 20.79 32.77 -38.28
CA THR A 37 19.48 33.34 -38.61
C THR A 37 18.33 32.45 -38.13
N VAL A 38 17.18 33.06 -37.86
CA VAL A 38 15.97 32.35 -37.42
C VAL A 38 15.55 31.29 -38.44
N GLU A 39 15.69 31.59 -39.73
CA GLU A 39 15.34 30.70 -40.85
C GLU A 39 16.26 29.47 -40.87
N ALA A 40 17.57 29.68 -40.72
CA ALA A 40 18.56 28.62 -40.74
C ALA A 40 18.37 27.66 -39.56
N LEU A 41 18.12 28.21 -38.36
CA LEU A 41 17.86 27.41 -37.16
C LEU A 41 16.51 26.68 -37.26
N SER A 42 15.45 27.35 -37.73
CA SER A 42 14.13 26.73 -37.90
C SER A 42 14.15 25.54 -38.86
N LYS A 43 14.86 25.66 -40.00
CA LYS A 43 15.01 24.56 -40.97
C LYS A 43 15.68 23.34 -40.33
N LYS A 44 16.73 23.57 -39.53
CA LYS A 44 17.45 22.51 -38.79
C LYS A 44 16.58 21.87 -37.71
N LEU A 45 15.88 22.67 -36.90
CA LEU A 45 14.92 22.19 -35.88
C LEU A 45 13.79 21.36 -36.50
N SER A 46 13.24 21.82 -37.62
CA SER A 46 12.17 21.11 -38.34
C SER A 46 12.59 19.70 -38.77
N SER A 47 13.80 19.57 -39.34
CA SER A 47 14.35 18.28 -39.74
C SER A 47 14.60 17.36 -38.53
N ALA A 48 15.27 17.89 -37.49
CA ALA A 48 15.62 17.13 -36.28
C ALA A 48 14.39 16.62 -35.52
N LEU A 49 13.39 17.48 -35.30
CA LEU A 49 12.15 17.10 -34.61
C LEU A 49 11.29 16.15 -35.45
N ALA A 50 11.22 16.35 -36.77
CA ALA A 50 10.47 15.45 -37.64
C ALA A 50 11.05 14.03 -37.66
N ALA A 51 12.37 13.90 -37.58
CA ALA A 51 13.04 12.61 -37.44
C ALA A 51 12.85 12.02 -36.03
N ASN A 52 13.06 12.82 -34.99
CA ASN A 52 13.02 12.34 -33.60
C ASN A 52 11.63 11.86 -33.17
N VAL A 53 10.55 12.55 -33.56
CA VAL A 53 9.18 12.17 -33.16
C VAL A 53 8.78 10.76 -33.63
N LYS A 54 9.46 10.19 -34.63
CA LYS A 54 9.24 8.80 -35.07
C LYS A 54 9.80 7.77 -34.09
N ALA A 55 10.73 8.14 -33.22
CA ALA A 55 11.34 7.24 -32.24
C ALA A 55 10.38 6.97 -31.06
N LYS A 56 10.32 5.71 -30.60
CA LYS A 56 9.50 5.31 -29.44
C LYS A 56 9.90 6.06 -28.16
N THR A 57 11.18 6.36 -28.00
CA THR A 57 11.76 7.09 -26.85
C THR A 57 11.67 8.61 -26.97
N SER A 58 11.06 9.14 -28.05
CA SER A 58 10.98 10.59 -28.25
C SER A 58 10.19 11.28 -27.14
N ARG A 59 10.78 12.35 -26.60
CA ARG A 59 10.13 13.27 -25.65
C ARG A 59 9.20 14.27 -26.34
N PHE A 60 9.18 14.31 -27.67
CA PHE A 60 8.40 15.26 -28.45
C PHE A 60 7.19 14.58 -29.10
N ALA A 61 6.15 15.36 -29.38
CA ALA A 61 4.98 14.92 -30.12
C ALA A 61 4.51 16.00 -31.09
N LYS A 62 3.98 15.57 -32.24
CA LYS A 62 3.23 16.45 -33.15
C LYS A 62 1.81 16.64 -32.63
N VAL A 63 1.24 17.79 -32.95
CA VAL A 63 -0.12 18.16 -32.55
C VAL A 63 -1.08 17.84 -33.69
N GLN A 64 -2.26 17.30 -33.37
CA GLN A 64 -3.33 17.07 -34.35
C GLN A 64 -4.07 18.38 -34.68
N ASN A 65 -4.49 18.52 -35.93
CA ASN A 65 -5.42 19.57 -36.36
C ASN A 65 -6.86 19.16 -35.99
N LYS A 66 -7.82 20.08 -36.18
CA LYS A 66 -9.23 19.83 -35.88
C LYS A 66 -9.88 18.78 -36.80
N THR A 67 -9.22 18.39 -37.88
CA THR A 67 -9.71 17.45 -38.91
C THR A 67 -8.97 16.10 -38.89
N GLY A 68 -8.17 15.81 -37.84
CA GLY A 68 -7.44 14.55 -37.64
C GLY A 68 -6.04 14.46 -38.27
N GLY A 69 -5.63 15.38 -39.13
CA GLY A 69 -4.26 15.50 -39.65
C GLY A 69 -3.27 16.09 -38.63
N LEU A 70 -1.96 16.08 -38.93
CA LEU A 70 -0.94 16.67 -38.04
C LEU A 70 -0.63 18.12 -38.45
N LYS A 71 -0.59 19.04 -37.48
CA LYS A 71 -0.19 20.44 -37.71
C LYS A 71 1.27 20.50 -38.18
N ARG A 72 1.52 21.16 -39.31
CA ARG A 72 2.86 21.32 -39.87
C ARG A 72 3.71 22.21 -38.95
N GLY A 73 4.91 21.73 -38.61
CA GLY A 73 5.90 22.51 -37.87
C GLY A 73 5.60 22.77 -36.40
N ILE A 74 4.49 22.25 -35.85
CA ILE A 74 4.09 22.45 -34.45
C ILE A 74 4.41 21.22 -33.62
N TYR A 75 5.14 21.43 -32.53
CA TYR A 75 5.60 20.39 -31.63
C TYR A 75 5.30 20.75 -30.17
N ARG A 76 5.14 19.72 -29.33
CA ARG A 76 5.04 19.82 -27.88
C ARG A 76 5.89 18.76 -27.21
N LEU A 77 6.19 18.94 -25.92
CA LEU A 77 6.74 17.87 -25.10
C LEU A 77 5.62 16.91 -24.69
N LYS A 78 5.89 15.61 -24.75
CA LYS A 78 5.06 14.61 -24.09
C LYS A 78 5.11 14.91 -22.60
N ARG A 79 3.95 14.97 -21.96
CA ARG A 79 3.91 14.99 -20.49
C ARG A 79 4.61 13.71 -20.02
N ALA A 80 5.61 13.86 -19.15
CA ALA A 80 6.04 12.71 -18.38
C ALA A 80 4.79 12.23 -17.65
N THR A 81 4.31 11.03 -17.99
CA THR A 81 3.49 10.29 -17.03
C THR A 81 4.31 10.28 -15.76
N ALA A 82 3.78 10.88 -14.68
CA ALA A 82 4.32 10.68 -13.35
C ALA A 82 4.62 9.18 -13.23
N PRO A 83 5.78 8.77 -12.69
CA PRO A 83 6.08 7.35 -12.59
C PRO A 83 4.89 6.69 -11.89
N LEU A 84 4.20 5.82 -12.62
CA LEU A 84 3.33 4.83 -12.01
C LEU A 84 4.22 4.14 -11.00
N PHE A 85 3.83 4.22 -9.72
CA PHE A 85 4.41 3.51 -8.58
C PHE A 85 5.47 2.52 -9.01
N VAL A 86 6.75 2.82 -8.71
CA VAL A 86 7.79 1.81 -8.81
C VAL A 86 7.25 0.61 -8.04
N SER A 87 6.96 -0.50 -8.72
CA SER A 87 6.49 -1.70 -8.04
C SER A 87 7.49 -1.96 -6.92
N PRO A 88 7.05 -2.00 -5.64
CA PRO A 88 7.95 -2.24 -4.55
C PRO A 88 8.75 -3.48 -4.90
N THR A 89 10.08 -3.41 -4.78
CA THR A 89 10.92 -4.60 -4.79
C THR A 89 10.26 -5.63 -3.88
N PRO A 90 10.11 -6.89 -4.31
CA PRO A 90 9.53 -7.92 -3.45
C PRO A 90 10.25 -7.88 -2.12
N ASP A 91 9.50 -7.70 -1.03
CA ASP A 91 10.10 -7.70 0.30
C ASP A 91 10.88 -9.01 0.46
N PRO A 92 12.08 -8.96 1.07
CA PRO A 92 12.85 -10.17 1.33
C PRO A 92 11.95 -11.16 2.09
N VAL A 93 11.95 -12.41 1.64
CA VAL A 93 11.22 -13.49 2.32
C VAL A 93 11.63 -13.46 3.78
N LEU A 94 10.68 -13.25 4.69
CA LEU A 94 10.90 -13.19 6.13
C LEU A 94 11.33 -14.58 6.65
N THR A 95 12.59 -14.94 6.43
CA THR A 95 13.26 -16.07 7.08
C THR A 95 13.79 -15.56 8.42
N GLY A 96 12.89 -15.42 9.39
CA GLY A 96 13.20 -14.81 10.68
C GLY A 96 12.66 -15.61 11.86
N ASP A 97 13.33 -15.45 13.00
CA ASP A 97 12.89 -15.93 14.30
C ASP A 97 11.43 -15.51 14.56
N THR A 98 10.58 -16.50 14.86
CA THR A 98 9.16 -16.34 15.13
C THR A 98 8.86 -15.31 16.22
N GLY A 99 9.81 -15.06 17.13
CA GLY A 99 9.70 -14.04 18.17
C GLY A 99 9.54 -12.62 17.61
N PHE A 100 10.27 -12.26 16.55
CA PHE A 100 10.14 -10.93 15.92
C PHE A 100 8.77 -10.75 15.27
N ILE A 101 8.23 -11.77 14.60
CA ILE A 101 6.90 -11.72 13.98
C ILE A 101 5.81 -11.58 15.05
N GLY A 102 5.94 -12.34 16.14
CA GLY A 102 5.05 -12.19 17.30
C GLY A 102 5.07 -10.77 17.84
N LYS A 103 6.27 -10.25 18.11
CA LYS A 103 6.46 -8.90 18.67
C LYS A 103 6.02 -7.79 17.72
N ALA A 104 6.29 -7.92 16.42
CA ALA A 104 5.81 -6.98 15.41
C ALA A 104 4.28 -6.92 15.37
N GLY A 105 3.60 -8.06 15.54
CA GLY A 105 2.15 -8.11 15.67
C GLY A 105 1.65 -7.40 16.92
N GLU A 106 2.29 -7.60 18.08
CA GLU A 106 1.95 -6.86 19.31
C GLU A 106 2.07 -5.34 19.10
N TYR A 107 3.16 -4.87 18.50
CA TYR A 107 3.35 -3.45 18.18
C TYR A 107 2.33 -2.93 17.15
N ALA A 108 1.96 -3.74 16.16
CA ALA A 108 0.93 -3.38 15.20
C ALA A 108 -0.43 -3.18 15.90
N VAL A 109 -0.83 -4.11 16.77
CA VAL A 109 -2.06 -3.98 17.58
C VAL A 109 -1.99 -2.77 18.51
N MET A 110 -0.86 -2.56 19.17
CA MET A 110 -0.62 -1.39 20.02
C MET A 110 -0.80 -0.09 19.24
N SER A 111 -0.25 0.01 18.01
CA SER A 111 -0.41 1.21 17.17
C SER A 111 -1.87 1.51 16.83
N GLU A 112 -2.66 0.48 16.49
CA GLU A 112 -4.09 0.64 16.18
C GLU A 112 -4.88 1.14 17.40
N LEU A 113 -4.57 0.63 18.59
CA LEU A 113 -5.19 1.08 19.84
C LEU A 113 -4.80 2.53 20.17
N LEU A 114 -3.53 2.90 20.00
CA LEU A 114 -3.04 4.27 20.22
C LEU A 114 -3.71 5.27 19.26
N PHE A 115 -3.88 4.93 17.98
CA PHE A 115 -4.65 5.76 17.03
C PHE A 115 -6.12 5.97 17.43
N ARG A 116 -6.62 5.20 18.39
CA ARG A 116 -7.98 5.26 18.94
C ARG A 116 -8.00 5.76 20.39
N ASN A 117 -6.95 6.47 20.81
CA ASN A 117 -6.81 7.09 22.14
C ASN A 117 -6.83 6.12 23.32
N PHE A 118 -6.50 4.84 23.11
CA PHE A 118 -6.25 3.94 24.24
C PHE A 118 -4.88 4.24 24.84
N ASN A 119 -4.81 4.22 26.17
CA ASN A 119 -3.53 4.14 26.87
C ASN A 119 -3.12 2.66 26.97
N VAL A 120 -2.03 2.27 26.31
CA VAL A 120 -1.64 0.86 26.14
C VAL A 120 -0.29 0.58 26.80
N SER A 121 -0.21 -0.53 27.52
CA SER A 121 1.02 -1.04 28.11
C SER A 121 1.31 -2.47 27.65
N LEU A 122 2.60 -2.76 27.44
CA LEU A 122 3.11 -4.11 27.17
C LEU A 122 3.35 -4.84 28.50
N MET A 123 2.96 -6.11 28.56
CA MET A 123 3.21 -6.95 29.73
C MET A 123 4.64 -7.52 29.69
N THR A 124 5.43 -7.23 30.72
CA THR A 124 6.83 -7.71 30.82
C THR A 124 6.92 -9.23 31.02
N VAL A 125 5.91 -9.84 31.62
CA VAL A 125 5.85 -11.29 31.90
C VAL A 125 4.69 -11.89 31.12
N ASP A 126 4.98 -12.86 30.25
CA ASP A 126 3.97 -13.61 29.50
C ASP A 126 3.19 -14.54 30.44
N LYS A 127 1.94 -14.16 30.73
CA LYS A 127 0.93 -15.02 31.36
C LYS A 127 -0.32 -15.18 30.48
N GLY A 128 -0.18 -15.01 29.17
CA GLY A 128 -1.31 -15.04 28.24
C GLY A 128 -2.06 -13.72 28.07
N ILE A 129 -1.46 -12.60 28.50
CA ILE A 129 -1.90 -11.24 28.21
C ILE A 129 -0.67 -10.49 27.70
N ASP A 130 -0.72 -10.03 26.46
CA ASP A 130 0.41 -9.33 25.84
C ASP A 130 0.30 -7.82 26.04
N LEU A 131 -0.93 -7.28 25.96
CA LEU A 131 -1.22 -5.86 26.14
C LEU A 131 -2.35 -5.65 27.16
N VAL A 132 -2.24 -4.55 27.90
CA VAL A 132 -3.35 -3.97 28.66
C VAL A 132 -3.65 -2.61 28.06
N ALA A 133 -4.92 -2.36 27.73
CA ALA A 133 -5.37 -1.11 27.14
C ALA A 133 -6.46 -0.47 28.01
N ALA A 134 -6.34 0.83 28.27
CA ALA A 134 -7.36 1.62 28.95
C ALA A 134 -8.00 2.61 27.98
N ASN A 135 -9.33 2.65 27.90
CA ASN A 135 -10.04 3.65 27.09
C ASN A 135 -10.18 4.99 27.84
N GLU A 136 -10.72 6.00 27.16
CA GLU A 136 -10.96 7.35 27.72
C GLU A 136 -11.90 7.34 28.95
N LEU A 137 -12.73 6.30 29.11
CA LEU A 137 -13.64 6.11 30.24
C LEU A 137 -12.97 5.42 31.45
N GLY A 138 -11.68 5.08 31.35
CA GLY A 138 -10.94 4.38 32.39
C GLY A 138 -11.25 2.88 32.51
N LYS A 139 -11.91 2.28 31.51
CA LYS A 139 -12.09 0.81 31.45
C LYS A 139 -10.84 0.15 30.92
N TYR A 140 -10.47 -0.97 31.53
CA TYR A 140 -9.30 -1.77 31.18
C TYR A 140 -9.68 -3.04 30.41
N PHE A 141 -8.91 -3.33 29.37
CA PHE A 141 -9.07 -4.50 28.51
C PHE A 141 -7.76 -5.28 28.47
N HIS A 142 -7.86 -6.60 28.55
CA HIS A 142 -6.75 -7.51 28.37
C HIS A 142 -6.72 -7.99 26.93
N ILE A 143 -5.55 -7.98 26.29
CA ILE A 143 -5.42 -8.32 24.88
C ILE A 143 -4.33 -9.37 24.70
N GLN A 144 -4.71 -10.51 24.13
CA GLN A 144 -3.79 -11.51 23.63
C GLN A 144 -3.68 -11.36 22.11
N VAL A 145 -2.45 -11.21 21.63
CA VAL A 145 -2.10 -11.11 20.22
C VAL A 145 -1.56 -12.45 19.72
N LYS A 146 -1.95 -12.83 18.51
CA LYS A 146 -1.34 -13.93 17.76
C LYS A 146 -1.16 -13.51 16.31
N THR A 147 0.04 -13.69 15.79
CA THR A 147 0.38 -13.29 14.41
C THR A 147 0.59 -14.51 13.54
N ALA A 148 0.03 -14.48 12.33
CA ALA A 148 0.25 -15.51 11.33
C ALA A 148 0.51 -14.86 9.97
N ASN A 149 1.49 -15.41 9.26
CA ASN A 149 1.68 -15.14 7.84
C ASN A 149 0.68 -15.96 7.03
N ILE A 150 0.25 -15.43 5.89
CA ILE A 150 -0.59 -16.20 4.98
C ILE A 150 0.20 -17.39 4.40
N LYS A 151 -0.39 -18.58 4.46
CA LYS A 151 0.13 -19.79 3.80
C LYS A 151 -1.01 -20.51 3.11
N ASP A 152 -0.88 -20.75 1.81
CA ASP A 152 -1.89 -21.42 0.98
C ASP A 152 -3.29 -20.80 1.12
N GLY A 153 -3.36 -19.46 1.20
CA GLY A 153 -4.62 -18.72 1.36
C GLY A 153 -5.21 -18.73 2.78
N VAL A 154 -4.49 -19.28 3.77
CA VAL A 154 -4.97 -19.48 5.13
C VAL A 154 -4.01 -18.86 6.14
N TYR A 155 -4.57 -18.19 7.15
CA TYR A 155 -3.88 -17.76 8.36
C TYR A 155 -4.14 -18.78 9.47
N ALA A 156 -3.09 -19.39 10.01
CA ALA A 156 -3.20 -20.43 11.04
C ALA A 156 -2.69 -19.93 12.38
N PHE A 157 -3.52 -20.04 13.40
CA PHE A 157 -3.23 -19.64 14.78
C PHE A 157 -3.44 -20.81 15.74
N GLY A 158 -2.67 -20.79 16.83
CA GLY A 158 -2.81 -21.71 17.94
C GLY A 158 -3.00 -20.96 19.25
N VAL A 159 -4.01 -21.35 20.02
CA VAL A 159 -4.24 -20.84 21.38
C VAL A 159 -4.12 -22.01 22.35
N LYS A 160 -3.13 -21.95 23.25
CA LYS A 160 -2.94 -22.99 24.28
C LYS A 160 -4.16 -22.99 25.20
N ARG A 161 -4.76 -24.17 25.39
CA ARG A 161 -5.95 -24.35 26.23
C ARG A 161 -5.72 -23.80 27.64
N LYS A 162 -4.59 -24.12 28.27
CA LYS A 162 -4.22 -23.62 29.60
C LYS A 162 -4.19 -22.09 29.69
N ALA A 163 -3.67 -21.40 28.65
CA ALA A 163 -3.61 -19.95 28.64
C ALA A 163 -4.99 -19.31 28.43
N PHE A 164 -5.83 -19.96 27.62
CA PHE A 164 -7.23 -19.57 27.43
C PHE A 164 -8.03 -19.68 28.74
N GLU A 165 -7.96 -20.84 29.40
CA GLU A 165 -8.68 -21.10 30.65
C GLU A 165 -8.22 -20.19 31.79
N ALA A 166 -6.92 -19.90 31.88
CA ALA A 166 -6.36 -19.03 32.92
C ALA A 166 -6.76 -17.54 32.79
N ASN A 167 -7.11 -17.09 31.58
CA ASN A 167 -7.42 -15.69 31.28
C ASN A 167 -8.85 -15.49 30.77
N ASN A 168 -9.75 -16.43 31.09
CA ASN A 168 -11.15 -16.43 30.69
C ASN A 168 -11.94 -15.35 31.47
N THR A 169 -11.80 -14.09 31.06
CA THR A 169 -12.55 -12.95 31.59
C THR A 169 -13.30 -12.23 30.48
N SER A 170 -14.40 -11.56 30.82
CA SER A 170 -15.22 -10.82 29.84
C SER A 170 -14.49 -9.62 29.22
N GLN A 171 -13.41 -9.15 29.84
CA GLN A 171 -12.57 -8.05 29.36
C GLN A 171 -11.37 -8.52 28.53
N THR A 172 -11.26 -9.84 28.27
CA THR A 172 -10.19 -10.40 27.45
C THR A 172 -10.59 -10.43 25.97
N PHE A 173 -9.73 -9.90 25.11
CA PHE A 173 -9.85 -9.97 23.65
C PHE A 173 -8.67 -10.72 23.04
N TYR A 174 -8.96 -11.52 22.02
CA TYR A 174 -7.96 -12.10 21.15
C TYR A 174 -7.89 -11.27 19.86
N VAL A 175 -6.70 -10.77 19.53
CA VAL A 175 -6.44 -10.07 18.28
C VAL A 175 -5.51 -10.93 17.42
N PHE A 176 -6.10 -11.53 16.39
CA PHE A 176 -5.37 -12.34 15.42
C PHE A 176 -4.89 -11.46 14.28
N VAL A 177 -3.58 -11.22 14.22
CA VAL A 177 -2.92 -10.44 13.17
C VAL A 177 -2.71 -11.34 11.96
N MET A 178 -3.44 -11.06 10.89
CA MET A 178 -3.31 -11.68 9.58
C MET A 178 -2.31 -10.87 8.77
N HIS A 179 -1.03 -11.27 8.82
CA HIS A 179 0.05 -10.58 8.12
C HIS A 179 0.06 -10.97 6.64
N GLY A 180 -0.39 -10.03 5.79
CA GLY A 180 -0.34 -10.15 4.34
C GLY A 180 0.87 -9.41 3.74
N SER A 181 1.11 -9.61 2.45
CA SER A 181 2.28 -9.03 1.77
C SER A 181 2.30 -7.50 1.74
N ASN A 182 1.13 -6.85 1.73
CA ASN A 182 1.03 -5.39 1.56
C ASN A 182 0.42 -4.68 2.77
N LYS A 183 -0.27 -5.42 3.64
CA LYS A 183 -0.94 -4.88 4.82
C LYS A 183 -1.25 -5.99 5.81
N ASN A 184 -1.45 -5.58 7.05
CA ASN A 184 -2.05 -6.41 8.08
C ASN A 184 -3.56 -6.24 8.08
N ASP A 185 -4.29 -7.34 8.21
CA ASP A 185 -5.67 -7.32 8.66
C ASP A 185 -5.74 -7.92 10.08
N PHE A 186 -6.74 -7.52 10.86
CA PHE A 186 -6.87 -7.90 12.26
C PHE A 186 -8.22 -8.56 12.48
N LEU A 187 -8.25 -9.76 13.04
CA LEU A 187 -9.49 -10.39 13.50
C LEU A 187 -9.59 -10.22 15.02
N ILE A 188 -10.55 -9.41 15.47
CA ILE A 188 -10.74 -9.05 16.87
C ILE A 188 -11.91 -9.87 17.43
N ILE A 189 -11.62 -10.80 18.33
CA ILE A 189 -12.61 -11.72 18.90
C ILE A 189 -12.66 -11.51 20.43
N PRO A 190 -13.82 -11.16 21.01
CA PRO A 190 -13.98 -11.20 22.45
C PRO A 190 -13.89 -12.65 22.93
N ASN A 191 -13.32 -12.86 24.11
CA ASN A 191 -13.10 -14.19 24.64
C ASN A 191 -14.40 -15.04 24.75
N SER A 192 -15.55 -14.42 25.04
CA SER A 192 -16.86 -15.09 25.06
C SER A 192 -17.29 -15.66 23.71
N MET A 193 -16.95 -15.01 22.60
CA MET A 193 -17.22 -15.54 21.27
C MET A 193 -16.30 -16.74 20.97
N LEU A 194 -15.04 -16.68 21.43
CA LEU A 194 -14.11 -17.80 21.27
C LEU A 194 -14.60 -19.03 22.06
N GLU A 195 -15.07 -18.81 23.28
CA GLU A 195 -15.72 -19.82 24.13
C GLU A 195 -16.94 -20.45 23.43
N ASN A 196 -17.83 -19.64 22.85
CA ASN A 196 -18.97 -20.13 22.07
C ASN A 196 -18.53 -20.97 20.87
N CYS A 197 -17.49 -20.54 20.14
CA CYS A 197 -16.96 -21.29 19.00
C CYS A 197 -16.33 -22.64 19.42
N ILE A 198 -15.74 -22.71 20.61
CA ILE A 198 -15.24 -23.97 21.19
C ILE A 198 -16.42 -24.86 21.57
N ALA A 199 -17.43 -24.33 22.27
CA ALA A 199 -18.61 -25.07 22.68
C ALA A 199 -19.42 -25.62 21.50
N MET A 200 -19.45 -24.90 20.37
CA MET A 200 -20.12 -25.31 19.13
C MET A 200 -19.27 -26.18 18.20
N ASP A 201 -18.10 -26.67 18.65
CA ASP A 201 -17.18 -27.50 17.84
C ASP A 201 -16.72 -26.84 16.52
N VAL A 202 -16.76 -25.50 16.46
CA VAL A 202 -16.15 -24.72 15.37
C VAL A 202 -14.64 -24.70 15.56
N ILE A 203 -14.18 -24.47 16.79
CA ILE A 203 -12.76 -24.52 17.19
C ILE A 203 -12.53 -25.80 17.97
N ARG A 204 -11.48 -26.54 17.60
CA ARG A 204 -11.15 -27.83 18.21
C ARG A 204 -9.66 -27.91 18.53
N GLY A 205 -9.32 -28.82 19.43
CA GLY A 205 -7.94 -29.12 19.82
C GLY A 205 -7.85 -29.68 21.23
N VAL A 206 -6.89 -30.57 21.46
CA VAL A 206 -6.66 -31.17 22.79
C VAL A 206 -5.93 -30.17 23.68
N ASP A 207 -4.62 -29.94 23.46
CA ASP A 207 -3.85 -28.97 24.25
C ASP A 207 -3.84 -27.56 23.66
N THR A 208 -4.06 -27.46 22.36
CA THR A 208 -4.02 -26.20 21.60
C THR A 208 -5.23 -26.12 20.69
N PHE A 209 -6.05 -25.11 20.89
CA PHE A 209 -7.14 -24.77 19.99
C PHE A 209 -6.57 -24.30 18.65
N SER A 210 -7.04 -24.92 17.56
CA SER A 210 -6.64 -24.58 16.20
C SER A 210 -7.64 -23.64 15.56
N LEU A 211 -7.16 -22.48 15.12
CA LEU A 211 -7.94 -21.47 14.42
C LEU A 211 -7.33 -21.24 13.05
N ARG A 212 -8.11 -21.45 12.00
CA ARG A 212 -7.73 -21.22 10.61
C ARG A 212 -8.67 -20.20 10.00
N VAL A 213 -8.14 -19.04 9.64
CA VAL A 213 -8.91 -17.97 9.00
C VAL A 213 -8.59 -17.98 7.51
N SER A 214 -9.63 -18.01 6.69
CA SER A 214 -9.53 -17.99 5.22
C SER A 214 -10.50 -16.97 4.64
N TYR A 215 -10.13 -16.38 3.51
CA TYR A 215 -11.02 -15.48 2.77
C TYR A 215 -11.66 -16.24 1.61
N ASP A 216 -12.99 -16.34 1.61
CA ASP A 216 -13.75 -16.84 0.47
C ASP A 216 -14.04 -15.70 -0.50
N GLY A 217 -13.33 -15.69 -1.63
CA GLY A 217 -13.52 -14.69 -2.68
C GLY A 217 -14.90 -14.70 -3.34
N LYS A 218 -15.64 -15.82 -3.29
CA LYS A 218 -16.97 -15.91 -3.89
C LYS A 218 -18.02 -15.21 -3.03
N SER A 219 -18.08 -15.56 -1.74
CA SER A 219 -19.02 -14.94 -0.80
C SER A 219 -18.51 -13.62 -0.22
N ARG A 220 -17.24 -13.28 -0.46
CA ARG A 220 -16.52 -12.12 0.10
C ARG A 220 -16.48 -12.11 1.63
N LYS A 221 -16.33 -13.29 2.23
CA LYS A 221 -16.37 -13.49 3.69
C LYS A 221 -15.05 -14.03 4.23
N TYR A 222 -14.76 -13.67 5.48
CA TYR A 222 -13.74 -14.35 6.27
C TYR A 222 -14.40 -15.49 7.05
N LEU A 223 -13.89 -16.70 6.87
CA LEU A 223 -14.37 -17.91 7.52
C LEU A 223 -13.35 -18.43 8.52
N LEU A 224 -13.80 -18.65 9.75
CA LEU A 224 -13.06 -19.34 10.80
C LEU A 224 -13.34 -20.84 10.72
N ASN A 225 -12.26 -21.61 10.58
CA ASN A 225 -12.26 -23.07 10.38
C ASN A 225 -13.22 -23.54 9.26
N GLY A 226 -13.46 -22.68 8.27
CA GLY A 226 -14.38 -22.95 7.16
C GLY A 226 -15.86 -23.04 7.54
N LYS A 227 -16.23 -22.71 8.79
CA LYS A 227 -17.60 -22.89 9.32
C LYS A 227 -18.25 -21.58 9.72
N GLN A 228 -17.55 -20.77 10.53
CA GLN A 228 -18.12 -19.57 11.12
C GLN A 228 -17.73 -18.33 10.31
N ASP A 229 -18.72 -17.54 9.89
CA ASP A 229 -18.48 -16.22 9.32
C ASP A 229 -18.02 -15.27 10.44
N VAL A 230 -16.82 -14.72 10.27
CA VAL A 230 -16.19 -13.78 11.21
C VAL A 230 -15.92 -12.41 10.57
N THR A 231 -16.49 -12.15 9.39
CA THR A 231 -16.27 -10.91 8.63
C THR A 231 -16.58 -9.66 9.44
N ILE A 232 -17.63 -9.71 10.27
CA ILE A 232 -18.04 -8.58 11.12
C ILE A 232 -17.01 -8.24 12.23
N HIS A 233 -16.02 -9.08 12.46
CA HIS A 233 -14.96 -8.91 13.46
C HIS A 233 -13.62 -8.46 12.86
N VAL A 234 -13.52 -8.40 11.54
CA VAL A 234 -12.28 -8.01 10.85
C VAL A 234 -12.12 -6.48 10.86
N ASN A 235 -10.96 -6.01 11.32
CA ASN A 235 -10.56 -4.61 11.46
C ASN A 235 -11.53 -3.76 12.31
N ARG A 236 -12.32 -4.41 13.18
CA ARG A 236 -13.30 -3.77 14.07
C ARG A 236 -12.77 -3.54 15.49
N PHE A 237 -11.71 -2.75 15.62
CA PHE A 237 -11.15 -2.37 16.93
C PHE A 237 -12.16 -1.67 17.85
N GLY A 238 -13.21 -1.04 17.31
CA GLY A 238 -14.30 -0.46 18.12
C GLY A 238 -15.11 -1.46 18.95
N GLN A 239 -14.88 -2.76 18.80
CA GLN A 239 -15.43 -3.80 19.68
C GLN A 239 -14.76 -3.82 21.07
N ILE A 240 -13.56 -3.24 21.19
CA ILE A 240 -12.87 -3.04 22.46
C ILE A 240 -13.36 -1.68 22.99
N ASN A 241 -14.34 -1.65 23.91
CA ASN A 241 -14.92 -0.41 24.48
C ASN A 241 -15.71 -0.61 25.78
#